data_AF-A0A0F9KZV2-F1
#
_entry.id   AF-A0A0F9KZV2-F1
#
_cell.length_a   1.000
_cell.length_b   1.000
_cell.length_c   1.000
_cell.angle_alpha   90.00
_cell.angle_beta   90.00
_cell.angle_gamma   90.00
#
_symmetry.space_group_name_H-M   'P 1'
#
loop_
_entity.id
_entity.type
_entity.pdbx_description
1 polymer ?
#
loop_
_entity_poly.entity_id
_entity_poly.type
_entity_poly.pdbx_seq_one_letter_code
_entity_poly.pdbx_strand_id
1 'polypeptide(L)' 'MTAFSDYAEVELRKHIFRTGSFTKPTVLGVALYTAAPGEAGGGTEVSGGSYARVDVPPLDANWSGASATDGLTDNV' A
#
# COMPACT_ATOMS: atom_id res chain seq x y z
N MET A 1 -10.54 1.67 -6.45
CA MET A 1 -9.38 1.95 -7.31
C MET A 1 -9.26 0.88 -8.36
N THR A 2 -9.00 1.27 -9.60
CA THR A 2 -8.64 0.33 -10.69
C THR A 2 -7.17 0.46 -11.11
N ALA A 3 -6.44 1.42 -10.52
CA ALA A 3 -5.02 1.69 -10.76
C ALA A 3 -4.30 2.06 -9.44
N PHE A 4 -3.03 2.47 -9.54
CA PHE A 4 -2.26 2.98 -8.41
C PHE A 4 -2.64 4.43 -8.09
N SER A 5 -2.43 4.87 -6.84
CA SER A 5 -2.63 6.27 -6.51
C SER A 5 -1.69 7.20 -7.27
N ASP A 6 -2.12 8.45 -7.50
CA ASP A 6 -1.32 9.48 -8.16
C ASP A 6 0.09 9.58 -7.53
N TYR A 7 0.17 9.44 -6.20
CA TYR A 7 1.42 9.43 -5.48
C TYR A 7 2.32 8.24 -5.86
N ALA A 8 1.77 7.01 -5.82
CA ALA A 8 2.53 5.81 -6.14
C ALA A 8 3.02 5.82 -7.59
N GLU A 9 2.21 6.29 -8.53
CA GLU A 9 2.61 6.43 -9.94
C GLU A 9 3.75 7.44 -10.12
N VAL A 10 3.69 8.58 -9.42
CA VAL A 10 4.74 9.60 -9.46
C VAL A 10 6.05 9.07 -8.86
N GLU A 11 5.99 8.39 -7.72
CA GLU A 11 7.18 7.83 -7.07
C GLU A 11 7.80 6.69 -7.90
N LEU A 12 6.98 5.80 -8.48
CA LEU A 12 7.45 4.77 -9.41
C LEU A 12 8.15 5.40 -10.63
N ARG A 13 7.53 6.44 -11.21
CA ARG A 13 8.10 7.17 -12.35
C ARG A 13 9.45 7.80 -12.01
N LYS A 14 9.55 8.41 -10.83
CA LYS A 14 10.79 8.99 -10.33
C LYS A 14 11.87 7.94 -10.15
N HIS A 15 11.51 6.78 -9.59
CA HIS A 15 12.46 5.73 -9.21
C HIS A 15 13.00 4.95 -10.41
N ILE A 16 12.17 4.69 -11.43
CA ILE A 16 12.56 3.87 -12.59
C ILE A 16 13.11 4.73 -13.73
N PHE A 17 12.45 5.85 -14.06
CA PHE A 17 12.70 6.59 -15.30
C PHE A 17 13.45 7.91 -15.10
N ARG A 18 13.70 8.30 -13.84
CA ARG A 18 14.35 9.57 -13.48
C ARG A 18 15.41 9.31 -12.42
N THR A 19 16.07 10.38 -11.99
CA THR A 19 17.12 10.35 -10.97
C THR A 19 16.58 10.38 -9.53
N GLY A 20 15.26 10.29 -9.36
CA GLY A 20 14.65 10.28 -8.03
C GLY A 20 14.79 8.90 -7.39
N SER A 21 14.85 8.85 -6.07
CA SER A 21 14.75 7.58 -5.34
C SER A 21 13.48 7.57 -4.51
N PHE A 22 12.79 6.43 -4.51
CA PHE A 22 11.67 6.18 -3.60
C PHE A 22 12.20 5.36 -2.44
N THR A 23 12.33 5.98 -1.27
CA THR A 23 12.80 5.28 -0.07
C THR A 23 11.71 4.34 0.42
N LYS A 24 12.09 3.08 0.63
CA LYS A 24 11.21 2.06 1.19
C LYS A 24 10.59 2.56 2.51
N PRO A 25 9.25 2.50 2.66
CA PRO A 25 8.59 2.86 3.92
C PRO A 25 9.08 2.01 5.09
N THR A 26 9.12 2.59 6.29
CA THR A 26 9.42 1.85 7.53
C THR A 26 8.16 1.29 8.18
N VAL A 27 7.00 1.86 7.86
CA VAL A 27 5.68 1.44 8.33
C VAL A 27 4.76 1.36 7.11
N LEU A 28 4.03 0.25 6.98
CA LEU A 28 2.86 0.15 6.10
C LEU A 28 1.66 -0.17 6.98
N GLY A 29 0.54 0.53 6.78
CA GLY A 29 -0.69 0.31 7.53
C GLY A 29 -1.77 -0.29 6.63
N VAL A 30 -2.43 -1.34 7.10
CA VAL A 30 -3.63 -1.87 6.43
C VAL A 30 -4.85 -1.22 7.09
N ALA A 31 -5.61 -0.44 6.30
CA ALA A 31 -6.73 0.33 6.80
C ALA A 31 -8.05 -0.02 6.10
N LEU A 32 -9.14 -0.03 6.87
CA LEU A 32 -10.50 -0.26 6.38
C LEU A 32 -11.22 1.07 6.20
N TYR A 33 -11.79 1.29 5.01
CA TYR A 33 -12.51 2.50 4.66
C TYR A 33 -13.99 2.22 4.42
N THR A 34 -14.87 3.19 4.74
CA THR A 34 -16.32 3.09 4.51
C THR A 34 -16.70 3.28 3.04
N ALA A 35 -15.78 3.76 2.21
CA ALA A 35 -15.93 3.91 0.77
C ALA A 35 -14.59 3.60 0.08
N ALA A 36 -14.66 3.17 -1.18
CA ALA A 36 -13.46 2.92 -1.96
C ALA A 36 -12.66 4.23 -2.14
N PRO A 37 -11.36 4.26 -1.80
CA PRO A 37 -10.51 5.40 -2.10
C PRO A 37 -10.40 5.61 -3.62
N GLY A 38 -10.21 6.88 -4.01
CA GLY A 38 -9.92 7.27 -5.39
C GLY A 38 -8.41 7.33 -5.66
N GLU A 39 -8.06 7.69 -6.89
CA GLU A 39 -6.66 7.77 -7.36
C GLU A 39 -5.83 8.84 -6.60
N ALA A 40 -6.46 9.94 -6.18
CA ALA A 40 -5.84 10.94 -5.30
C ALA A 40 -5.73 10.48 -3.81
N GLY A 41 -6.16 9.26 -3.51
CA GLY A 41 -6.30 8.73 -2.14
C GLY A 41 -7.61 9.15 -1.47
N GLY A 42 -7.67 9.00 -0.14
CA GLY A 42 -8.78 9.47 0.69
C GLY A 42 -9.71 8.38 1.22
N GLY A 43 -10.96 8.78 1.52
CA GLY A 43 -11.97 7.95 2.19
C GLY A 43 -12.04 8.20 3.70
N THR A 44 -13.16 7.82 4.32
CA THR A 44 -13.29 7.82 5.78
C THR A 44 -12.88 6.44 6.30
N GLU A 45 -11.78 6.40 7.04
CA GLU A 45 -11.40 5.19 7.76
C GLU A 45 -12.49 4.84 8.76
N VAL A 46 -12.81 3.55 8.87
CA VAL A 46 -13.79 3.05 9.82
C VAL A 46 -13.37 3.42 11.24
N SER A 47 -14.33 3.84 12.06
CA SER A 47 -14.14 4.00 13.50
C SER A 47 -15.17 3.17 14.26
N GLY A 48 -14.76 2.60 15.40
CA GLY A 48 -15.60 1.71 16.21
C GLY A 48 -15.57 0.24 15.76
N GLY A 49 -16.47 -0.58 16.31
CA GLY A 49 -16.58 -2.01 15.93
C GLY A 49 -15.35 -2.87 16.23
N SER A 50 -14.54 -2.49 17.22
CA SER A 50 -13.23 -3.11 17.54
C SER A 50 -12.17 -2.98 16.45
N TYR A 51 -12.41 -2.18 15.40
CA TYR A 51 -11.41 -1.91 14.37
C TYR A 51 -10.27 -1.06 14.94
N ALA A 52 -9.04 -1.52 14.71
CA ALA A 52 -7.82 -0.76 14.88
C ALA A 52 -6.95 -0.97 13.65
N ARG A 53 -6.34 0.11 13.14
CA ARG A 53 -5.34 -0.01 12.08
C ARG A 53 -4.17 -0.84 12.59
N VAL A 54 -3.72 -1.78 11.78
CA VAL A 54 -2.56 -2.61 12.09
C VAL A 54 -1.35 -2.07 11.33
N ASP A 55 -0.26 -1.87 12.07
CA ASP A 55 1.05 -1.57 11.51
C ASP A 55 1.72 -2.88 11.07
N VAL A 56 1.97 -2.98 9.77
CA VAL A 56 2.50 -4.16 9.08
C VAL A 56 3.74 -3.71 8.30
N PRO A 57 4.89 -3.44 8.95
CA PRO A 57 6.07 -2.95 8.26
C PRO A 57 6.48 -3.89 7.12
N PRO A 58 7.11 -3.38 6.05
CA PRO A 58 7.42 -4.16 4.83
C PRO A 58 8.59 -5.11 5.06
N LEU A 59 8.42 -6.08 5.96
CA LEU A 59 9.38 -7.12 6.32
C LEU A 59 8.91 -8.45 5.73
N ASP A 60 9.85 -9.33 5.40
CA ASP A 60 9.54 -10.68 4.87
C ASP A 60 8.75 -11.54 5.87
N ALA A 61 8.79 -11.18 7.16
CA ALA A 61 7.99 -11.81 8.21
C ALA A 61 6.50 -11.42 8.18
N ASN A 62 6.16 -10.33 7.49
CA ASN A 62 4.81 -9.77 7.43
C ASN A 62 4.20 -9.85 6.03
N TRP A 63 5.03 -9.94 4.99
CA TRP A 63 4.57 -10.00 3.61
C TRP A 63 5.21 -11.18 2.91
N SER A 64 4.39 -12.01 2.27
CA SER A 64 4.89 -13.12 1.46
C SER A 64 5.68 -12.57 0.26
N GLY A 65 6.68 -13.34 -0.19
CA GLY A 65 7.27 -13.10 -1.51
C GLY A 65 6.21 -13.20 -2.61
N ALA A 66 6.50 -12.59 -3.76
CA ALA A 66 5.60 -12.63 -4.91
C ALA A 66 5.40 -14.07 -5.39
N SER A 67 4.14 -14.48 -5.54
CA SER A 67 3.76 -15.77 -6.12
C SER A 67 4.29 -15.91 -7.54
N ALA A 68 4.86 -17.09 -7.86
CA ALA A 68 5.40 -17.36 -9.18
C ALA A 68 4.32 -17.53 -10.27
N THR A 69 3.05 -17.71 -9.88
CA THR A 69 1.94 -17.94 -10.82
C THR A 69 1.25 -16.64 -11.23
N ASP A 70 1.02 -15.73 -10.29
CA ASP A 70 0.21 -14.53 -10.47
C ASP A 70 0.86 -13.24 -9.95
N GLY A 71 2.03 -13.34 -9.30
CA GLY A 71 2.76 -12.18 -8.77
C GLY A 71 2.14 -11.58 -7.52
N LEU A 72 1.16 -12.23 -6.90
CA LEU A 72 0.50 -11.73 -5.69
C LEU A 72 1.41 -11.83 -4.46
N THR A 73 1.26 -10.87 -3.55
CA THR A 73 1.88 -10.82 -2.21
C THR A 73 0.76 -10.70 -1.18
N ASP A 74 0.81 -11.53 -0.15
CA ASP A 74 -0.17 -11.55 0.94
C ASP A 74 0.47 -11.04 2.24
N ASN A 75 -0.35 -10.42 3.10
CA ASN A 75 0.02 -10.16 4.49
C ASN A 75 -0.08 -11.48 5.27
N VAL A 76 1.03 -11.94 5.86
CA VAL A 76 1.16 -13.25 6.53
C VAL A 76 1.04 -13.18 8.04
#